data_AF-A0A2E3Q6N2-F1
#
_entry.id   AF-A0A2E3Q6N2-F1
#
_cell.length_a   1.000
_cell.length_b   1.000
_cell.length_c   1.000
_cell.angle_alpha   90.00
_cell.angle_beta   90.00
_cell.angle_gamma   90.00
#
_symmetry.space_group_name_H-M   'P 1'
#
loop_
_entity.id
_entity.type
_entity.pdbx_description
1 polymer ?
#
loop_
_entity_poly.entity_id
_entity_poly.type
_entity_poly.pdbx_seq_one_letter_code
_entity_poly.pdbx_strand_id
1 'polypeptide(L)'
;MPAPNVFRSVFGRVVVVLLSTITVMSSAHAEEEWIPLHLESFVSSIGPGDVEGPPLSVSWCRIEGSAVNSGFCPTGRAWRLDPGDRLVARMSPEPDCGRVRVWIYAASLDASGAWMRLGPGGGCDPGDGHTVGIPAVGGTCLDLMVEHAVPADGTLEWMIVNPGPAVLLVDELFVEGEACGDAEAHGCCETGGPGCDDPGVRDCVCDVDPFCCEVAWDAFCIDSVGAMGCGDCGSDCRSGLSTDFGAVYLPGGACAAFPELFEGCEGSGPYLSISGGCADTDDAALRFGGGFPWSTIETACLDFTDASSARLRCVVSAGAGVPGPVFEARIGEDPPFELGRVPVSSSAACRDVEIDLSVLVGLDDVRIRIRSGSSIADATRLDDLIIELDPVHGPCETGGVLIDDPGIRECVCGVDDYCCTQTWDELCVTIATLLCGADCESIPTCGTDGSCASVHEGPGCEDAGCCTAVCGSDPYCCLVAWDQACVASAGVVCGGPDPDLDGDGSVGGSDLGLLLAGWGSIDPLLDLDGDGVVGGGDLGLLLAAWGGADP
;
A
#
# COMPACT_ATOMS: atom_id res chain seq x y z
N MET A 1 -28.86 10.62 76.65
CA MET A 1 -30.04 11.08 75.89
C MET A 1 -29.58 12.14 74.89
N PRO A 2 -29.94 12.10 73.60
CA PRO A 2 -30.37 10.95 72.79
C PRO A 2 -29.55 10.79 71.47
N ALA A 3 -29.68 9.63 70.82
CA ALA A 3 -29.50 9.41 69.36
C ALA A 3 -30.68 10.08 68.58
N PRO A 4 -30.87 10.05 67.23
CA PRO A 4 -30.30 9.18 66.17
C PRO A 4 -29.94 9.98 64.87
N ASN A 5 -29.47 9.46 63.73
CA ASN A 5 -30.03 8.45 62.82
C ASN A 5 -28.99 7.99 61.77
N VAL A 6 -29.18 6.73 61.41
CA VAL A 6 -28.50 5.91 60.41
C VAL A 6 -28.87 6.33 58.98
N PHE A 7 -27.90 6.32 58.06
CA PHE A 7 -28.10 5.71 56.74
C PHE A 7 -26.86 4.87 56.40
N ARG A 8 -27.03 3.55 56.40
CA ARG A 8 -26.16 2.62 55.67
C ARG A 8 -26.52 2.77 54.19
N SER A 9 -25.55 3.05 53.33
CA SER A 9 -25.56 2.45 51.99
C SER A 9 -24.21 1.78 51.78
N VAL A 10 -24.30 0.59 51.20
CA VAL A 10 -23.20 -0.25 50.75
C VAL A 10 -22.79 0.31 49.40
N PHE A 11 -21.66 0.99 49.29
CA PHE A 11 -21.10 1.36 48.00
C PHE A 11 -19.58 1.34 48.05
N GLY A 12 -19.00 0.64 47.07
CA GLY A 12 -17.57 0.53 46.81
C GLY A 12 -16.92 1.90 46.58
N ARG A 13 -15.59 1.89 46.68
CA ARG A 13 -14.74 3.08 46.58
C ARG A 13 -15.00 3.83 45.27
N VAL A 14 -15.52 5.04 45.38
CA VAL A 14 -15.53 6.03 44.29
C VAL A 14 -14.17 6.73 44.31
N VAL A 15 -13.38 6.62 43.25
CA VAL A 15 -12.16 7.42 43.03
C VAL A 15 -12.49 8.46 41.97
N VAL A 16 -12.51 9.73 42.37
CA VAL A 16 -12.56 10.88 41.44
C VAL A 16 -11.20 11.56 41.56
N VAL A 17 -10.35 11.45 40.54
CA VAL A 17 -9.05 12.12 40.52
C VAL A 17 -9.20 13.48 39.84
N LEU A 18 -9.13 14.55 40.63
CA LEU A 18 -8.99 15.92 40.12
C LEU A 18 -7.50 16.19 39.88
N LEU A 19 -7.06 16.11 38.62
CA LEU A 19 -5.70 16.48 38.24
C LEU A 19 -5.55 18.01 38.18
N SER A 20 -4.89 18.56 39.18
CA SER A 20 -4.23 19.86 39.10
C SER A 20 -2.75 19.67 39.40
N THR A 21 -1.93 20.06 38.42
CA THR A 21 -0.46 20.16 38.45
C THR A 21 0.36 18.87 38.55
N ILE A 22 1.27 18.73 37.59
CA ILE A 22 2.36 17.75 37.46
C ILE A 22 2.99 17.44 38.83
N THR A 23 2.78 16.24 39.35
CA THR A 23 3.65 15.61 40.36
C THR A 23 3.46 14.09 40.33
N VAL A 24 4.53 13.39 39.93
CA VAL A 24 4.94 12.01 40.25
C VAL A 24 3.83 11.06 40.73
N MET A 25 3.51 10.07 39.88
CA MET A 25 2.72 8.89 40.22
C MET A 25 3.22 8.27 41.53
N SER A 26 2.45 8.48 42.60
CA SER A 26 2.64 7.82 43.87
C SER A 26 2.02 6.43 43.78
N SER A 27 2.89 5.43 43.75
CA SER A 27 2.65 4.00 43.94
C SER A 27 1.71 3.72 45.12
N ALA A 28 0.42 3.55 44.85
CA ALA A 28 -0.56 3.11 45.83
C ALA A 28 -1.77 2.39 45.20
N HIS A 29 -1.58 1.53 44.19
CA HIS A 29 -2.57 0.53 43.74
C HIS A 29 -1.87 -0.65 43.04
N ALA A 30 -0.86 -1.24 43.69
CA ALA A 30 -0.26 -2.49 43.27
C ALA A 30 -0.92 -3.67 44.01
N GLU A 31 -2.16 -3.99 43.66
CA GLU A 31 -2.81 -5.31 43.82
C GLU A 31 -3.97 -5.32 42.81
N GLU A 32 -4.03 -6.36 41.94
CA GLU A 32 -4.95 -6.62 40.81
C GLU A 32 -4.36 -6.25 39.43
N GLU A 33 -4.00 -7.27 38.65
CA GLU A 33 -3.47 -7.19 37.29
C GLU A 33 -4.65 -7.04 36.31
N TRP A 34 -4.84 -5.84 35.80
CA TRP A 34 -5.88 -5.50 34.82
C TRP A 34 -5.26 -5.51 33.43
N ILE A 35 -5.88 -6.21 32.49
CA ILE A 35 -5.40 -6.42 31.12
C ILE A 35 -6.26 -5.56 30.17
N PRO A 36 -5.67 -4.82 29.22
CA PRO A 36 -6.42 -4.11 28.20
C PRO A 36 -7.16 -5.08 27.28
N LEU A 37 -8.44 -4.82 27.05
CA LEU A 37 -9.32 -5.64 26.22
C LEU A 37 -9.76 -4.94 24.93
N HIS A 38 -9.98 -3.62 24.96
CA HIS A 38 -10.46 -2.87 23.80
C HIS A 38 -10.22 -1.36 23.95
N LEU A 39 -9.99 -0.68 22.83
CA LEU A 39 -9.90 0.78 22.72
C LEU A 39 -10.76 1.26 21.53
N GLU A 40 -11.68 2.18 21.78
CA GLU A 40 -12.45 2.87 20.76
C GLU A 40 -12.07 4.36 20.77
N SER A 41 -11.39 4.82 19.73
CA SER A 41 -10.86 6.19 19.60
C SER A 41 -11.77 7.14 18.78
N PHE A 42 -12.95 6.68 18.35
CA PHE A 42 -13.96 7.45 17.60
C PHE A 42 -13.40 8.16 16.35
N VAL A 43 -12.36 7.59 15.74
CA VAL A 43 -11.72 8.14 14.54
C VAL A 43 -12.58 8.00 13.29
N SER A 44 -13.53 7.06 13.28
CA SER A 44 -14.51 6.84 12.21
C SER A 44 -15.53 7.99 12.12
N SER A 45 -15.86 8.43 10.90
CA SER A 45 -16.89 9.45 10.66
C SER A 45 -18.33 8.93 10.72
N ILE A 46 -18.50 7.61 10.74
CA ILE A 46 -19.82 6.94 10.66
C ILE A 46 -20.26 6.39 12.02
N GLY A 47 -19.33 6.15 12.94
CA GLY A 47 -19.62 5.53 14.24
C GLY A 47 -18.55 4.54 14.66
N PRO A 48 -18.51 4.19 15.96
CA PRO A 48 -17.74 3.05 16.41
C PRO A 48 -18.28 1.76 15.77
N GLY A 49 -17.38 0.81 15.47
CA GLY A 49 -17.69 -0.43 14.76
C GLY A 49 -17.80 -1.64 15.69
N ASP A 50 -18.56 -2.65 15.28
CA ASP A 50 -18.60 -3.94 15.99
C ASP A 50 -17.26 -4.67 15.84
N VAL A 51 -16.82 -5.32 16.91
CA VAL A 51 -15.59 -6.11 16.98
C VAL A 51 -15.97 -7.52 17.47
N GLU A 52 -15.53 -8.55 16.75
CA GLU A 52 -15.70 -9.96 17.15
C GLU A 52 -14.34 -10.55 17.53
N GLY A 53 -14.32 -11.43 18.54
CA GLY A 53 -13.15 -12.22 18.91
C GLY A 53 -12.49 -11.83 20.24
N PRO A 54 -11.43 -12.56 20.64
CA PRO A 54 -10.66 -12.23 21.82
C PRO A 54 -9.83 -10.95 21.62
N PRO A 55 -9.47 -10.24 22.70
CA PRO A 55 -9.85 -10.56 24.08
C PRO A 55 -11.26 -10.04 24.47
N LEU A 56 -11.97 -9.37 23.55
CA LEU A 56 -13.32 -8.84 23.80
C LEU A 56 -14.12 -8.66 22.51
N SER A 57 -15.30 -9.26 22.46
CA SER A 57 -16.31 -8.93 21.44
C SER A 57 -17.13 -7.71 21.88
N VAL A 58 -17.23 -6.70 21.02
CA VAL A 58 -18.01 -5.47 21.23
C VAL A 58 -19.07 -5.34 20.13
N SER A 59 -20.34 -5.18 20.50
CA SER A 59 -21.41 -4.87 19.55
C SER A 59 -22.17 -3.61 19.95
N TRP A 60 -22.22 -2.63 19.06
CA TRP A 60 -22.82 -1.33 19.28
C TRP A 60 -24.32 -1.36 19.02
N CYS A 61 -25.01 -1.81 20.05
CA CYS A 61 -26.45 -1.79 20.20
C CYS A 61 -27.17 -0.48 19.78
N ARG A 62 -26.58 0.68 20.09
CA ARG A 62 -27.17 1.98 19.78
C ARG A 62 -26.10 3.06 19.70
N ILE A 63 -26.04 3.72 18.55
CA ILE A 63 -25.11 4.81 18.27
C ILE A 63 -25.95 6.06 17.94
N GLU A 64 -26.16 6.93 18.92
CA GLU A 64 -26.70 8.28 18.70
C GLU A 64 -25.56 9.29 18.83
N GLY A 65 -25.66 10.42 18.14
CA GLY A 65 -24.60 11.43 18.07
C GLY A 65 -23.78 11.38 16.77
N SER A 66 -22.60 11.98 16.79
CA SER A 66 -21.70 12.03 15.62
C SER A 66 -20.24 12.24 16.02
N ALA A 67 -19.32 11.71 15.22
CA ALA A 67 -17.90 11.97 15.42
C ALA A 67 -17.53 13.39 14.98
N VAL A 68 -16.88 14.13 15.88
CA VAL A 68 -16.37 15.49 15.66
C VAL A 68 -14.89 15.55 16.00
N ASN A 69 -14.22 16.66 15.67
CA ASN A 69 -12.87 16.88 16.17
C ASN A 69 -12.91 17.15 17.68
N SER A 70 -12.00 16.56 18.43
CA SER A 70 -11.87 16.85 19.86
C SER A 70 -11.37 18.29 20.02
N GLY A 71 -12.06 19.07 20.85
CA GLY A 71 -11.73 20.46 21.14
C GLY A 71 -11.34 20.71 22.60
N PHE A 72 -11.34 19.66 23.43
CA PHE A 72 -11.24 19.76 24.89
C PHE A 72 -10.34 18.69 25.54
N CYS A 73 -10.33 17.45 25.02
CA CYS A 73 -9.49 16.36 25.52
C CYS A 73 -8.26 16.15 24.59
N PRO A 74 -7.15 15.57 25.08
CA PRO A 74 -5.87 15.55 24.38
C PRO A 74 -5.72 14.53 23.23
N THR A 75 -6.80 13.92 22.74
CA THR A 75 -6.78 12.84 21.75
C THR A 75 -7.73 13.17 20.58
N GLY A 76 -7.39 12.72 19.37
CA GLY A 76 -7.82 13.33 18.10
C GLY A 76 -9.31 13.66 17.92
N ARG A 77 -10.17 12.66 17.69
CA ARG A 77 -11.62 12.81 17.43
C ARG A 77 -12.42 12.43 18.67
N ALA A 78 -13.61 13.01 18.82
CA ALA A 78 -14.50 12.73 19.93
C ALA A 78 -15.91 12.40 19.43
N TRP A 79 -16.63 11.57 20.16
CA TRP A 79 -18.04 11.31 19.94
C TRP A 79 -18.90 12.38 20.60
N ARG A 80 -19.64 13.13 19.78
CA ARG A 80 -20.55 14.18 20.24
C ARG A 80 -21.92 13.61 20.53
N LEU A 81 -22.35 13.71 21.79
CA LEU A 81 -23.71 13.44 22.24
C LEU A 81 -24.46 14.75 22.47
N ASP A 82 -25.48 15.02 21.65
CA ASP A 82 -26.39 16.14 21.85
C ASP A 82 -27.38 15.84 23.00
N PRO A 83 -28.08 16.86 23.53
CA PRO A 83 -29.07 16.66 24.59
C PRO A 83 -30.14 15.61 24.24
N GLY A 84 -30.16 14.52 25.01
CA GLY A 84 -31.05 13.38 24.85
C GLY A 84 -30.39 12.12 24.27
N ASP A 85 -29.22 12.27 23.65
CA ASP A 85 -28.51 11.17 23.00
C ASP A 85 -27.93 10.18 24.01
N ARG A 86 -27.77 8.94 23.55
CA ARG A 86 -27.05 7.89 24.27
C ARG A 86 -26.24 7.01 23.34
N LEU A 87 -25.19 6.44 23.90
CA LEU A 87 -24.33 5.45 23.24
C LEU A 87 -24.35 4.17 24.08
N VAL A 88 -24.51 3.02 23.43
CA VAL A 88 -24.67 1.72 24.09
C VAL A 88 -23.85 0.66 23.36
N ALA A 89 -23.01 -0.04 24.11
CA ALA A 89 -22.22 -1.18 23.65
C ALA A 89 -22.54 -2.43 24.47
N ARG A 90 -22.61 -3.58 23.81
CA ARG A 90 -22.56 -4.90 24.43
C ARG A 90 -21.13 -5.40 24.37
N MET A 91 -20.67 -6.02 25.45
CA MET A 91 -19.29 -6.44 25.67
C MET A 91 -19.29 -7.89 26.17
N SER A 92 -18.57 -8.77 25.50
CA SER A 92 -18.43 -10.19 25.87
C SER A 92 -16.94 -10.55 25.92
N PRO A 93 -16.29 -10.45 27.09
CA PRO A 93 -14.85 -10.70 27.23
C PRO A 93 -14.50 -12.19 27.09
N GLU A 94 -13.37 -12.48 26.47
CA GLU A 94 -12.80 -13.83 26.33
C GLU A 94 -11.29 -13.80 26.63
N PRO A 95 -10.76 -14.71 27.47
CA PRO A 95 -11.45 -15.72 28.28
C PRO A 95 -12.24 -15.12 29.46
N ASP A 96 -13.05 -15.94 30.15
CA ASP A 96 -13.95 -15.55 31.25
C ASP A 96 -13.26 -14.64 32.30
N CYS A 97 -13.35 -13.33 32.14
CA CYS A 97 -12.83 -12.37 33.10
C CYS A 97 -13.63 -12.38 34.41
N GLY A 98 -12.97 -12.12 35.54
CA GLY A 98 -13.65 -11.95 36.82
C GLY A 98 -14.39 -10.60 36.92
N ARG A 99 -13.70 -9.52 36.53
CA ARG A 99 -14.25 -8.16 36.44
C ARG A 99 -13.86 -7.49 35.15
N VAL A 100 -14.67 -6.53 34.73
CA VAL A 100 -14.37 -5.61 33.63
C VAL A 100 -14.57 -4.18 34.12
N ARG A 101 -13.70 -3.28 33.67
CA ARG A 101 -13.87 -1.84 33.85
C ARG A 101 -13.83 -1.14 32.51
N VAL A 102 -14.63 -0.10 32.39
CA VAL A 102 -14.68 0.79 31.24
C VAL A 102 -14.24 2.17 31.70
N TRP A 103 -13.29 2.74 30.97
CA TRP A 103 -12.72 4.04 31.21
C TRP A 103 -12.96 4.93 29.99
N ILE A 104 -13.32 6.20 30.22
CA ILE A 104 -13.52 7.18 29.16
C ILE A 104 -12.90 8.52 29.53
N TYR A 105 -12.54 9.26 28.49
CA TYR A 105 -12.39 10.70 28.60
C TYR A 105 -13.70 11.40 28.24
N ALA A 106 -14.09 12.42 28.98
CA ALA A 106 -15.31 13.17 28.65
C ALA A 106 -15.17 14.65 28.96
N ALA A 107 -15.73 15.49 28.09
CA ALA A 107 -15.75 16.93 28.29
C ALA A 107 -17.14 17.51 28.01
N SER A 108 -17.59 18.43 28.86
CA SER A 108 -18.79 19.22 28.64
C SER A 108 -18.69 20.56 29.35
N LEU A 109 -19.31 21.60 28.77
CA LEU A 109 -19.50 22.89 29.43
C LEU A 109 -20.48 22.78 30.61
N ASP A 110 -21.48 21.89 30.50
CA ASP A 110 -22.44 21.58 31.56
C ASP A 110 -22.92 20.12 31.44
N ALA A 111 -22.30 19.22 32.20
CA ALA A 111 -22.66 17.81 32.23
C ALA A 111 -23.79 17.48 33.22
N SER A 112 -24.54 18.50 33.70
CA SER A 112 -25.54 18.29 34.76
C SER A 112 -26.55 17.20 34.42
N GLY A 113 -26.45 16.07 35.14
CA GLY A 113 -27.34 14.93 34.99
C GLY A 113 -26.86 13.86 34.01
N ALA A 114 -25.75 14.05 33.30
CA ALA A 114 -25.13 12.99 32.49
C ALA A 114 -24.53 11.89 33.37
N TRP A 115 -24.55 10.66 32.87
CA TRP A 115 -24.07 9.49 33.59
C TRP A 115 -23.68 8.38 32.63
N MET A 116 -22.83 7.48 33.10
CA MET A 116 -22.51 6.21 32.46
C MET A 116 -22.77 5.03 33.39
N ARG A 117 -23.06 3.86 32.82
CA ARG A 117 -23.36 2.62 33.55
C ARG A 117 -22.71 1.43 32.87
N LEU A 118 -22.23 0.49 33.68
CA LEU A 118 -21.82 -0.85 33.28
C LEU A 118 -22.56 -1.88 34.12
N GLY A 119 -23.16 -2.88 33.47
CA GLY A 119 -23.91 -3.93 34.16
C GLY A 119 -24.22 -5.12 33.25
N PRO A 120 -24.89 -6.15 33.79
CA PRO A 120 -25.35 -7.28 32.99
C PRO A 120 -26.39 -6.81 31.97
N GLY A 121 -26.41 -7.39 30.78
CA GLY A 121 -27.27 -6.89 29.70
C GLY A 121 -27.65 -7.94 28.67
N GLY A 122 -28.58 -7.56 27.79
CA GLY A 122 -29.13 -8.43 26.74
C GLY A 122 -30.21 -7.75 25.89
N GLY A 123 -30.66 -6.56 26.29
CA GLY A 123 -31.68 -5.76 25.60
C GLY A 123 -31.18 -4.41 25.10
N CYS A 124 -29.86 -4.18 25.04
CA CYS A 124 -29.27 -2.87 24.75
C CYS A 124 -29.64 -1.82 25.80
N ASP A 125 -29.66 -2.24 27.06
CA ASP A 125 -29.92 -1.44 28.25
C ASP A 125 -29.27 -2.17 29.44
N PRO A 126 -28.19 -1.62 30.03
CA PRO A 126 -27.56 -2.26 31.16
C PRO A 126 -28.53 -2.35 32.33
N GLY A 127 -28.67 -3.56 32.87
CA GLY A 127 -29.51 -3.89 34.01
C GLY A 127 -29.05 -3.21 35.31
N ASP A 128 -29.20 -3.89 36.45
CA ASP A 128 -28.78 -3.37 37.75
C ASP A 128 -27.25 -3.32 37.90
N GLY A 129 -26.63 -2.36 37.19
CA GLY A 129 -25.20 -2.14 37.11
C GLY A 129 -24.69 -0.94 37.92
N HIS A 130 -23.38 -0.76 37.93
CA HIS A 130 -22.72 0.38 38.57
C HIS A 130 -22.89 1.63 37.72
N THR A 131 -23.32 2.74 38.31
CA THR A 131 -23.58 4.02 37.61
C THR A 131 -22.67 5.11 38.16
N VAL A 132 -22.03 5.85 37.26
CA VAL A 132 -21.17 6.99 37.57
C VAL A 132 -21.77 8.24 36.94
N GLY A 133 -22.00 9.27 37.74
CA GLY A 133 -22.46 10.58 37.26
C GLY A 133 -21.30 11.41 36.75
N ILE A 134 -21.52 12.19 35.70
CA ILE A 134 -20.52 13.06 35.09
C ILE A 134 -20.64 14.46 35.71
N PRO A 135 -19.62 14.94 36.45
CA PRO A 135 -19.67 16.26 37.08
C PRO A 135 -19.52 17.40 36.05
N ALA A 136 -20.17 18.53 36.30
CA ALA A 136 -19.98 19.72 35.48
C ALA A 136 -18.64 20.40 35.79
N VAL A 137 -17.71 20.41 34.83
CA VAL A 137 -16.36 21.00 34.99
C VAL A 137 -16.00 22.06 33.95
N GLY A 138 -17.01 22.66 33.31
CA GLY A 138 -16.84 23.86 32.48
C GLY A 138 -15.93 23.67 31.26
N GLY A 139 -15.93 22.49 30.65
CA GLY A 139 -15.12 22.15 29.48
C GLY A 139 -13.76 21.53 29.79
N THR A 140 -13.42 21.28 31.06
CA THR A 140 -12.22 20.50 31.39
C THR A 140 -12.41 19.03 31.02
N CYS A 141 -11.39 18.39 30.45
CA CYS A 141 -11.41 16.95 30.20
C CYS A 141 -11.46 16.18 31.52
N LEU A 142 -12.41 15.26 31.65
CA LEU A 142 -12.59 14.37 32.78
C LEU A 142 -12.17 12.97 32.41
N ASP A 143 -11.55 12.32 33.39
CA ASP A 143 -11.24 10.90 33.43
C ASP A 143 -12.34 10.22 34.26
N LEU A 144 -13.06 9.26 33.67
CA LEU A 144 -14.18 8.59 34.30
C LEU A 144 -14.08 7.08 34.11
N MET A 145 -14.28 6.33 35.20
CA MET A 145 -14.21 4.87 35.20
C MET A 145 -15.46 4.26 35.85
N VAL A 146 -15.98 3.17 35.27
CA VAL A 146 -17.02 2.32 35.86
C VAL A 146 -16.59 0.86 35.76
N GLU A 147 -16.79 0.08 36.82
CA GLU A 147 -16.41 -1.33 36.89
C GLU A 147 -17.61 -2.21 37.23
N HIS A 148 -17.57 -3.49 36.81
CA HIS A 148 -18.58 -4.49 37.14
C HIS A 148 -17.99 -5.91 37.06
N ALA A 149 -18.51 -6.84 37.86
CA ALA A 149 -18.16 -8.26 37.75
C ALA A 149 -18.79 -8.90 36.52
N VAL A 150 -18.08 -9.79 35.82
CA VAL A 150 -18.66 -10.45 34.64
C VAL A 150 -19.76 -11.41 35.10
N PRO A 151 -20.99 -11.31 34.55
CA PRO A 151 -22.08 -12.21 34.89
C PRO A 151 -21.85 -13.62 34.32
N ALA A 152 -22.60 -14.60 34.82
CA ALA A 152 -22.41 -16.02 34.44
C ALA A 152 -22.75 -16.33 32.96
N ASP A 153 -23.46 -15.43 32.28
CA ASP A 153 -23.73 -15.47 30.84
C ASP A 153 -22.67 -14.72 30.01
N GLY A 154 -21.61 -14.24 30.65
CA GLY A 154 -20.45 -13.61 30.02
C GLY A 154 -20.71 -12.23 29.42
N THR A 155 -21.94 -11.70 29.48
CA THR A 155 -22.32 -10.51 28.71
C THR A 155 -22.54 -9.29 29.60
N LEU A 156 -21.81 -8.22 29.30
CA LEU A 156 -21.98 -6.90 29.88
C LEU A 156 -22.58 -5.94 28.85
N GLU A 157 -23.29 -4.93 29.31
CA GLU A 157 -23.66 -3.76 28.50
C GLU A 157 -23.12 -2.50 29.19
N TRP A 158 -22.49 -1.64 28.40
CA TRP A 158 -22.05 -0.30 28.79
C TRP A 158 -22.94 0.74 28.12
N MET A 159 -23.32 1.78 28.86
CA MET A 159 -24.14 2.87 28.36
C MET A 159 -23.67 4.21 28.92
N ILE A 160 -23.65 5.23 28.07
CA ILE A 160 -23.54 6.63 28.47
C ILE A 160 -24.74 7.42 27.94
N VAL A 161 -25.31 8.28 28.78
CA VAL A 161 -26.50 9.07 28.47
C VAL A 161 -26.24 10.54 28.79
N ASN A 162 -26.61 11.42 27.86
CA ASN A 162 -26.60 12.86 28.07
C ASN A 162 -28.03 13.42 28.17
N PRO A 163 -28.70 13.40 29.34
CA PRO A 163 -29.99 14.05 29.52
C PRO A 163 -29.84 15.56 29.78
N GLY A 164 -28.62 16.07 29.88
CA GLY A 164 -28.31 17.45 30.21
C GLY A 164 -28.59 18.41 29.05
N PRO A 165 -28.61 19.72 29.30
CA PRO A 165 -28.92 20.73 28.29
C PRO A 165 -27.74 21.07 27.37
N ALA A 166 -26.53 20.61 27.68
CA ALA A 166 -25.33 20.91 26.89
C ALA A 166 -24.78 19.65 26.21
N VAL A 167 -23.95 19.87 25.20
CA VAL A 167 -23.24 18.79 24.49
C VAL A 167 -22.28 18.08 25.43
N LEU A 168 -22.24 16.76 25.35
CA LEU A 168 -21.25 15.91 25.99
C LEU A 168 -20.34 15.35 24.88
N LEU A 169 -19.04 15.55 25.02
CA LEU A 169 -18.05 14.91 24.18
C LEU A 169 -17.48 13.73 24.95
N VAL A 170 -17.52 12.55 24.35
CA VAL A 170 -16.84 11.36 24.83
C VAL A 170 -15.64 11.16 23.94
N ASP A 171 -14.46 11.16 24.53
CA ASP A 171 -13.18 10.92 23.89
C ASP A 171 -12.66 9.59 24.44
N GLU A 172 -12.01 8.80 23.58
CA GLU A 172 -11.50 7.44 23.81
C GLU A 172 -12.19 6.57 24.89
N LEU A 173 -12.73 5.42 24.48
CA LEU A 173 -13.25 4.42 25.40
C LEU A 173 -12.27 3.25 25.52
N PHE A 174 -11.84 2.95 26.74
CA PHE A 174 -10.99 1.82 27.07
C PHE A 174 -11.77 0.78 27.86
N VAL A 175 -11.54 -0.49 27.57
CA VAL A 175 -12.07 -1.62 28.33
C VAL A 175 -10.91 -2.45 28.83
N GLU A 176 -10.91 -2.80 30.12
CA GLU A 176 -9.91 -3.64 30.76
C GLU A 176 -10.57 -4.74 31.58
N GLY A 177 -9.94 -5.90 31.68
CA GLY A 177 -10.42 -7.07 32.39
C GLY A 177 -9.47 -7.53 33.49
N GLU A 178 -10.01 -8.00 34.61
CA GLU A 178 -9.25 -8.55 35.72
C GLU A 178 -9.48 -10.05 35.83
N ALA A 179 -8.40 -10.81 36.03
CA ALA A 179 -8.45 -12.27 36.15
C ALA A 179 -9.16 -12.95 34.97
N CYS A 180 -9.05 -12.36 33.78
CA CYS A 180 -9.26 -13.07 32.53
C CYS A 180 -8.25 -14.22 32.54
N GLY A 181 -8.70 -15.46 32.29
CA GLY A 181 -7.79 -16.61 32.21
C GLY A 181 -6.58 -16.30 31.31
N ASP A 182 -5.49 -17.04 31.47
CA ASP A 182 -4.35 -16.90 30.57
C ASP A 182 -4.87 -16.93 29.13
N ALA A 183 -4.71 -15.80 28.41
CA ALA A 183 -5.11 -15.71 27.02
C ALA A 183 -4.51 -16.93 26.31
N GLU A 184 -5.32 -17.66 25.55
CA GLU A 184 -4.76 -18.71 24.70
C GLU A 184 -3.61 -18.08 23.92
N ALA A 185 -2.45 -18.75 23.96
CA ALA A 185 -1.26 -18.24 23.32
C ALA A 185 -1.60 -17.91 21.87
N HIS A 186 -1.41 -16.64 21.50
CA HIS A 186 -1.69 -16.13 20.17
C HIS A 186 -0.46 -16.32 19.28
N GLY A 187 -0.62 -16.12 17.97
CA GLY A 187 0.51 -16.21 17.04
C GLY A 187 1.65 -15.28 17.45
N CYS A 188 2.91 -15.72 17.32
CA CYS A 188 4.08 -14.89 17.66
C CYS A 188 4.26 -13.63 16.82
N CYS A 189 3.52 -13.51 15.72
CA CYS A 189 3.50 -12.36 14.83
C CYS A 189 2.20 -11.55 14.94
N GLU A 190 1.44 -11.76 16.02
CA GLU A 190 0.23 -11.02 16.32
C GLU A 190 0.38 -10.39 17.70
N THR A 191 -0.22 -9.21 17.91
CA THR A 191 -0.23 -8.61 19.25
C THR A 191 -1.22 -9.33 20.16
N GLY A 192 -0.93 -9.39 21.46
CA GLY A 192 -1.85 -9.99 22.40
C GLY A 192 -1.35 -10.01 23.84
N GLY A 193 -1.82 -11.02 24.58
CA GLY A 193 -1.42 -11.24 25.97
C GLY A 193 0.08 -11.55 26.11
N PRO A 194 0.60 -11.66 27.33
CA PRO A 194 2.01 -11.98 27.53
C PRO A 194 2.42 -13.32 26.87
N GLY A 195 3.49 -13.28 26.08
CA GLY A 195 4.02 -14.44 25.35
C GLY A 195 3.22 -14.82 24.11
N CYS A 196 3.74 -15.77 23.33
CA CYS A 196 3.08 -16.29 22.14
C CYS A 196 3.03 -17.83 22.11
N ASP A 197 2.42 -18.39 21.08
CA ASP A 197 2.13 -19.82 20.89
C ASP A 197 3.34 -20.69 20.53
N ASP A 198 4.37 -20.12 19.91
CA ASP A 198 5.65 -20.80 19.67
C ASP A 198 6.62 -20.61 20.86
N PRO A 199 6.95 -21.67 21.62
CA PRO A 199 7.85 -21.57 22.76
C PRO A 199 9.27 -21.15 22.39
N GLY A 200 9.75 -21.48 21.19
CA GLY A 200 11.10 -21.14 20.73
C GLY A 200 11.24 -19.65 20.44
N VAL A 201 10.27 -19.07 19.72
CA VAL A 201 10.22 -17.62 19.45
C VAL A 201 9.97 -16.86 20.74
N ARG A 202 8.96 -17.31 21.52
CA ARG A 202 8.61 -16.72 22.81
C ARG A 202 9.82 -16.62 23.72
N ASP A 203 10.46 -17.75 24.04
CA ASP A 203 11.55 -17.78 25.01
C ASP A 203 12.75 -16.92 24.54
N CYS A 204 13.00 -16.86 23.22
CA CYS A 204 14.05 -16.01 22.64
C CYS A 204 13.76 -14.51 22.80
N VAL A 205 12.53 -14.08 22.51
CA VAL A 205 12.12 -12.67 22.68
C VAL A 205 12.04 -12.31 24.18
N CYS A 206 11.51 -13.20 25.03
CA CYS A 206 11.46 -13.00 26.48
C CYS A 206 12.84 -12.78 27.11
N ASP A 207 13.86 -13.50 26.62
CA ASP A 207 15.24 -13.40 27.12
C ASP A 207 15.86 -12.02 26.83
N VAL A 208 15.38 -11.35 25.79
CA VAL A 208 15.79 -9.99 25.40
C VAL A 208 14.97 -8.94 26.13
N ASP A 209 13.64 -9.06 26.08
CA ASP A 209 12.71 -8.14 26.71
C ASP A 209 11.68 -8.89 27.57
N PRO A 210 11.85 -8.90 28.91
CA PRO A 210 10.88 -9.48 29.83
C PRO A 210 9.49 -8.87 29.73
N PHE A 211 9.35 -7.63 29.22
CA PHE A 211 8.05 -6.99 29.01
C PHE A 211 7.12 -7.84 28.13
N CYS A 212 7.67 -8.47 27.09
CA CYS A 212 6.93 -9.31 26.15
C CYS A 212 6.22 -10.50 26.81
N CYS A 213 6.73 -10.94 27.97
CA CYS A 213 6.27 -12.15 28.65
C CYS A 213 5.73 -11.90 30.06
N GLU A 214 5.89 -10.66 30.57
CA GLU A 214 5.37 -10.23 31.87
C GLU A 214 4.22 -9.22 31.74
N VAL A 215 4.08 -8.53 30.60
CA VAL A 215 3.11 -7.43 30.45
C VAL A 215 2.21 -7.60 29.23
N ALA A 216 2.79 -7.67 28.03
CA ALA A 216 2.04 -7.81 26.78
C ALA A 216 2.97 -8.16 25.63
N TRP A 217 2.48 -8.92 24.65
CA TRP A 217 3.15 -9.10 23.38
C TRP A 217 2.69 -8.01 22.40
N ASP A 218 3.43 -6.91 22.32
CA ASP A 218 3.08 -5.73 21.50
C ASP A 218 3.89 -5.66 20.18
N ALA A 219 3.74 -4.57 19.43
CA ALA A 219 4.45 -4.38 18.15
C ALA A 219 5.99 -4.42 18.31
N PHE A 220 6.54 -3.98 19.45
CA PHE A 220 7.98 -4.07 19.69
C PHE A 220 8.42 -5.52 19.90
N CYS A 221 7.57 -6.36 20.52
CA CYS A 221 7.82 -7.79 20.66
C CYS A 221 7.84 -8.49 19.29
N ILE A 222 6.93 -8.12 18.38
CA ILE A 222 6.86 -8.64 17.00
C ILE A 222 8.09 -8.21 16.19
N ASP A 223 8.44 -6.92 16.18
CA ASP A 223 9.65 -6.41 15.49
C ASP A 223 10.92 -7.13 15.97
N SER A 224 10.98 -7.46 17.26
CA SER A 224 12.11 -8.15 17.87
C SER A 224 12.26 -9.59 17.38
N VAL A 225 11.19 -10.23 16.89
CA VAL A 225 11.22 -11.59 16.33
C VAL A 225 12.23 -11.65 15.17
N GLY A 226 12.10 -10.74 14.20
CA GLY A 226 12.99 -10.63 13.05
C GLY A 226 14.32 -9.96 13.39
N ALA A 227 14.28 -8.82 14.08
CA ALA A 227 15.49 -8.02 14.36
C ALA A 227 16.54 -8.75 15.20
N MET A 228 16.11 -9.68 16.07
CA MET A 228 16.99 -10.45 16.94
C MET A 228 17.27 -11.87 16.43
N GLY A 229 16.71 -12.24 15.27
CA GLY A 229 16.85 -13.58 14.69
C GLY A 229 16.18 -14.69 15.52
N CYS A 230 15.15 -14.34 16.29
CA CYS A 230 14.36 -15.28 17.07
C CYS A 230 13.35 -16.06 16.20
N GLY A 231 12.96 -15.48 15.07
CA GLY A 231 12.10 -16.05 14.05
C GLY A 231 12.04 -15.10 12.86
N ASP A 232 11.07 -15.32 11.99
CA ASP A 232 10.74 -14.38 10.91
C ASP A 232 9.22 -14.23 10.93
N CYS A 233 8.76 -13.01 11.15
CA CYS A 233 7.34 -12.70 11.06
C CYS A 233 6.93 -12.33 9.63
N GLY A 234 7.87 -12.30 8.69
CA GLY A 234 7.71 -11.56 7.45
C GLY A 234 7.42 -10.09 7.77
N SER A 235 7.27 -9.26 6.73
CA SER A 235 6.39 -8.12 6.92
C SER A 235 4.95 -8.65 7.01
N ASP A 236 4.10 -8.07 7.87
CA ASP A 236 2.63 -8.21 7.76
C ASP A 236 2.11 -7.68 6.40
N CYS A 237 2.99 -7.02 5.65
CA CYS A 237 2.75 -6.50 4.33
C CYS A 237 2.71 -7.59 3.27
N ARG A 238 1.83 -7.39 2.29
CA ARG A 238 1.45 -8.44 1.35
C ARG A 238 2.35 -8.44 0.12
N SER A 239 2.58 -9.63 -0.44
CA SER A 239 3.29 -9.80 -1.70
C SER A 239 2.36 -9.61 -2.92
N GLY A 240 1.81 -8.39 -3.07
CA GLY A 240 0.87 -8.04 -4.14
C GLY A 240 -0.59 -7.90 -3.69
N LEU A 241 -1.47 -7.53 -4.64
CA LEU A 241 -2.89 -7.29 -4.42
C LEU A 241 -3.69 -7.52 -5.70
N SER A 242 -4.91 -8.06 -5.63
CA SER A 242 -5.81 -8.16 -6.77
C SER A 242 -7.26 -8.00 -6.33
N THR A 243 -8.04 -7.21 -7.06
CA THR A 243 -9.49 -7.03 -6.85
C THR A 243 -10.18 -6.56 -8.12
N ASP A 244 -11.29 -7.21 -8.45
CA ASP A 244 -12.30 -6.77 -9.43
C ASP A 244 -13.44 -5.97 -8.74
N PHE A 245 -13.33 -5.74 -7.42
CA PHE A 245 -14.37 -5.14 -6.56
C PHE A 245 -15.71 -5.89 -6.52
N GLY A 246 -15.79 -7.06 -7.15
CA GLY A 246 -16.87 -8.03 -7.10
C GLY A 246 -18.20 -7.57 -7.69
N ALA A 247 -19.20 -8.45 -7.58
CA ALA A 247 -20.48 -8.27 -8.27
C ALA A 247 -21.58 -7.52 -7.48
N VAL A 248 -21.29 -7.09 -6.25
CA VAL A 248 -22.30 -6.58 -5.30
C VAL A 248 -21.95 -5.18 -4.80
N TYR A 249 -22.83 -4.22 -5.09
CA TYR A 249 -22.76 -2.88 -4.51
C TYR A 249 -22.91 -2.96 -2.98
N LEU A 250 -21.83 -2.68 -2.25
CA LEU A 250 -21.82 -2.56 -0.80
C LEU A 250 -21.90 -1.08 -0.38
N PRO A 251 -22.98 -0.65 0.30
CA PRO A 251 -23.06 0.69 0.86
C PRO A 251 -22.09 0.82 2.04
N GLY A 252 -21.06 1.66 1.90
CA GLY A 252 -20.00 1.83 2.91
C GLY A 252 -18.67 2.35 2.36
N GLY A 253 -18.47 2.31 1.04
CA GLY A 253 -17.20 2.70 0.41
C GLY A 253 -16.23 1.53 0.30
N ALA A 254 -15.18 1.67 -0.52
CA ALA A 254 -14.28 0.56 -0.83
C ALA A 254 -13.47 0.06 0.38
N CYS A 255 -13.00 0.94 1.26
CA CYS A 255 -12.27 0.52 2.47
C CYS A 255 -13.13 -0.30 3.45
N ALA A 256 -14.43 0.03 3.59
CA ALA A 256 -15.33 -0.76 4.43
C ALA A 256 -15.69 -2.11 3.79
N ALA A 257 -15.73 -2.16 2.46
CA ALA A 257 -16.03 -3.38 1.71
C ALA A 257 -14.83 -4.34 1.65
N PHE A 258 -13.61 -3.81 1.64
CA PHE A 258 -12.37 -4.57 1.49
C PHE A 258 -11.30 -4.10 2.49
N PRO A 259 -11.52 -4.25 3.81
CA PRO A 259 -10.60 -3.77 4.85
C PRO A 259 -9.23 -4.47 4.79
N GLU A 260 -9.20 -5.72 4.32
CA GLU A 260 -7.95 -6.45 4.07
C GLU A 260 -7.16 -5.85 2.92
N LEU A 261 -7.81 -5.17 1.97
CA LEU A 261 -7.18 -4.63 0.77
C LEU A 261 -6.76 -3.18 0.92
N PHE A 262 -7.51 -2.39 1.68
CA PHE A 262 -7.34 -0.95 1.81
C PHE A 262 -7.49 -0.49 3.25
N GLU A 263 -6.48 0.22 3.74
CA GLU A 263 -6.44 0.75 5.11
C GLU A 263 -6.80 2.25 5.18
N GLY A 264 -6.72 2.98 4.06
CA GLY A 264 -6.89 4.42 4.02
C GLY A 264 -7.89 4.86 2.96
N CYS A 265 -8.94 5.59 3.38
CA CYS A 265 -9.85 6.29 2.48
C CYS A 265 -10.05 7.73 2.98
N GLU A 266 -9.65 8.72 2.18
CA GLU A 266 -9.81 10.14 2.54
C GLU A 266 -10.75 10.90 1.59
N GLY A 267 -11.30 12.01 2.07
CA GLY A 267 -12.17 12.92 1.31
C GLY A 267 -13.60 12.41 1.17
N SER A 268 -14.28 12.84 0.09
CA SER A 268 -15.51 12.18 -0.36
C SER A 268 -15.12 10.77 -0.80
N GLY A 269 -15.17 9.82 0.12
CA GLY A 269 -14.58 8.50 -0.04
C GLY A 269 -14.98 7.83 -1.35
N PRO A 270 -14.04 7.17 -2.03
CA PRO A 270 -14.38 6.46 -3.25
C PRO A 270 -15.32 5.32 -2.90
N TYR A 271 -16.39 5.19 -3.69
CA TYR A 271 -17.47 4.27 -3.42
C TYR A 271 -17.63 3.30 -4.57
N LEU A 272 -18.07 2.09 -4.25
CA LEU A 272 -18.37 1.09 -5.27
C LEU A 272 -19.57 1.56 -6.08
N SER A 273 -19.50 1.47 -7.39
CA SER A 273 -20.60 1.78 -8.30
C SER A 273 -20.56 0.81 -9.47
N ILE A 274 -21.60 0.73 -10.29
CA ILE A 274 -21.48 -0.01 -11.55
C ILE A 274 -20.31 0.53 -12.39
N SER A 275 -19.53 -0.38 -13.01
CA SER A 275 -18.33 -0.08 -13.80
C SER A 275 -18.55 0.93 -14.93
N GLY A 276 -19.81 1.20 -15.28
CA GLY A 276 -20.18 2.19 -16.29
C GLY A 276 -19.78 1.75 -17.70
N GLY A 277 -19.57 0.44 -17.90
CA GLY A 277 -19.20 -0.19 -19.17
C GLY A 277 -17.72 -0.56 -19.29
N CYS A 278 -16.94 -0.48 -18.20
CA CYS A 278 -15.56 -0.98 -18.17
C CYS A 278 -15.44 -2.46 -17.85
N ALA A 279 -16.52 -3.04 -17.37
CA ALA A 279 -16.68 -4.46 -17.20
C ALA A 279 -18.15 -4.87 -17.40
N ASP A 280 -18.50 -6.11 -17.08
CA ASP A 280 -19.84 -6.67 -17.28
C ASP A 280 -20.92 -5.95 -16.45
N THR A 281 -22.21 -6.15 -16.76
CA THR A 281 -23.32 -5.38 -16.17
C THR A 281 -23.52 -5.60 -14.66
N ASP A 282 -22.95 -6.67 -14.13
CA ASP A 282 -22.99 -7.01 -12.71
C ASP A 282 -21.68 -6.68 -12.00
N ASP A 283 -20.78 -5.92 -12.63
CA ASP A 283 -19.45 -5.64 -12.08
C ASP A 283 -19.34 -4.27 -11.40
N ALA A 284 -18.82 -4.27 -10.17
CA ALA A 284 -18.61 -3.06 -9.40
C ALA A 284 -17.24 -2.47 -9.72
N ALA A 285 -17.15 -1.15 -9.79
CA ALA A 285 -15.90 -0.42 -9.92
C ALA A 285 -15.80 0.64 -8.83
N LEU A 286 -14.57 0.97 -8.48
CA LEU A 286 -14.25 2.09 -7.62
C LEU A 286 -14.59 3.41 -8.33
N ARG A 287 -15.52 4.21 -7.78
CA ARG A 287 -15.82 5.56 -8.28
C ARG A 287 -15.26 6.62 -7.36
N PHE A 288 -14.40 7.46 -7.90
CA PHE A 288 -13.88 8.62 -7.17
C PHE A 288 -14.95 9.70 -6.99
N GLY A 289 -15.01 10.24 -5.78
CA GLY A 289 -15.84 11.39 -5.45
C GLY A 289 -15.21 12.72 -5.90
N GLY A 290 -16.06 13.72 -6.15
CA GLY A 290 -15.63 15.11 -6.20
C GLY A 290 -15.57 15.73 -4.80
N GLY A 291 -14.85 16.85 -4.64
CA GLY A 291 -14.77 17.60 -3.39
C GLY A 291 -13.34 17.86 -2.90
N PHE A 292 -13.25 18.58 -1.78
CA PHE A 292 -12.01 18.78 -1.03
C PHE A 292 -12.19 18.24 0.40
N PRO A 293 -11.23 17.47 0.95
CA PRO A 293 -10.01 16.99 0.28
C PRO A 293 -10.33 16.00 -0.87
N TRP A 294 -9.36 15.75 -1.75
CA TRP A 294 -9.52 14.84 -2.88
C TRP A 294 -9.96 13.45 -2.39
N SER A 295 -10.80 12.78 -3.18
CA SER A 295 -11.14 11.38 -2.97
C SER A 295 -9.88 10.54 -3.17
N THR A 296 -9.46 9.81 -2.14
CA THR A 296 -8.29 8.92 -2.20
C THR A 296 -8.60 7.56 -1.58
N ILE A 297 -7.91 6.54 -2.07
CA ILE A 297 -7.84 5.22 -1.48
C ILE A 297 -6.38 4.79 -1.37
N GLU A 298 -6.06 4.01 -0.36
CA GLU A 298 -4.73 3.54 -0.08
C GLU A 298 -4.77 2.06 0.28
N THR A 299 -3.90 1.27 -0.35
CA THR A 299 -3.80 -0.16 -0.09
C THR A 299 -3.29 -0.40 1.32
N ALA A 300 -3.68 -1.52 1.93
CA ALA A 300 -2.90 -2.05 3.06
C ALA A 300 -1.46 -2.33 2.59
N CYS A 301 -0.52 -2.36 3.53
CA CYS A 301 0.90 -2.39 3.19
C CYS A 301 1.30 -3.59 2.32
N LEU A 302 2.32 -3.37 1.50
CA LEU A 302 2.89 -4.27 0.50
C LEU A 302 4.39 -4.38 0.71
N ASP A 303 4.92 -5.58 0.49
CA ASP A 303 6.34 -5.88 0.61
C ASP A 303 6.96 -6.19 -0.74
N PHE A 304 7.97 -5.41 -1.12
CA PHE A 304 8.70 -5.55 -2.37
C PHE A 304 10.14 -6.03 -2.13
N THR A 305 10.50 -6.41 -0.90
CA THR A 305 11.87 -6.77 -0.51
C THR A 305 12.45 -7.88 -1.37
N ASP A 306 11.65 -8.92 -1.61
CA ASP A 306 12.04 -10.09 -2.42
C ASP A 306 11.59 -10.00 -3.88
N ALA A 307 10.90 -8.91 -4.27
CA ALA A 307 10.44 -8.73 -5.64
C ALA A 307 11.63 -8.40 -6.56
N SER A 308 11.62 -8.96 -7.76
CA SER A 308 12.57 -8.65 -8.83
C SER A 308 11.97 -7.78 -9.93
N SER A 309 10.66 -7.82 -10.09
CA SER A 309 9.89 -6.83 -10.85
C SER A 309 8.52 -6.61 -10.22
N ALA A 310 7.92 -5.46 -10.51
CA ALA A 310 6.59 -5.17 -10.03
C ALA A 310 5.85 -4.22 -10.97
N ARG A 311 4.54 -4.43 -11.11
CA ARG A 311 3.67 -3.55 -11.88
C ARG A 311 2.28 -3.44 -11.26
N LEU A 312 1.62 -2.32 -11.52
CA LEU A 312 0.20 -2.12 -11.25
C LEU A 312 -0.55 -2.07 -12.57
N ARG A 313 -1.64 -2.83 -12.66
CA ARG A 313 -2.59 -2.84 -13.77
C ARG A 313 -3.99 -2.52 -13.27
N CYS A 314 -4.75 -1.77 -14.06
CA CYS A 314 -6.16 -1.52 -13.82
C CYS A 314 -6.87 -1.02 -15.09
N VAL A 315 -8.19 -1.03 -15.08
CA VAL A 315 -9.02 -0.46 -16.13
C VAL A 315 -9.62 0.85 -15.64
N VAL A 316 -9.43 1.93 -16.38
CA VAL A 316 -9.89 3.27 -15.99
C VAL A 316 -10.82 3.89 -17.03
N SER A 317 -11.94 4.43 -16.56
CA SER A 317 -12.80 5.33 -17.34
C SER A 317 -12.90 6.69 -16.68
N ALA A 318 -12.59 7.75 -17.44
CA ALA A 318 -12.72 9.13 -17.02
C ALA A 318 -13.51 9.91 -18.08
N GLY A 319 -14.30 10.90 -17.65
CA GLY A 319 -15.03 11.74 -18.59
C GLY A 319 -14.11 12.45 -19.59
N ALA A 320 -14.63 12.78 -20.78
CA ALA A 320 -13.85 13.52 -21.76
C ALA A 320 -13.35 14.86 -21.19
N GLY A 321 -12.05 15.13 -21.29
CA GLY A 321 -11.41 16.32 -20.73
C GLY A 321 -11.16 16.26 -19.22
N VAL A 322 -11.48 15.14 -18.55
CA VAL A 322 -11.21 14.95 -17.12
C VAL A 322 -9.88 14.21 -16.95
N PRO A 323 -8.95 14.71 -16.12
CA PRO A 323 -7.75 13.95 -15.76
C PRO A 323 -8.13 12.70 -14.96
N GLY A 324 -7.51 11.56 -15.31
CA GLY A 324 -7.71 10.32 -14.59
C GLY A 324 -6.97 10.29 -13.25
N PRO A 325 -6.97 9.17 -12.53
CA PRO A 325 -6.34 9.07 -11.23
C PRO A 325 -4.82 9.27 -11.30
N VAL A 326 -4.26 9.68 -10.16
CA VAL A 326 -2.83 9.76 -9.90
C VAL A 326 -2.46 8.63 -8.95
N PHE A 327 -1.42 7.88 -9.30
CA PHE A 327 -0.87 6.80 -8.50
C PHE A 327 0.36 7.32 -7.76
N GLU A 328 0.38 7.11 -6.45
CA GLU A 328 1.40 7.56 -5.54
C GLU A 328 1.86 6.37 -4.68
N ALA A 329 3.10 6.39 -4.21
CA ALA A 329 3.61 5.44 -3.21
C ALA A 329 3.93 6.18 -1.91
N ARG A 330 3.59 5.56 -0.78
CA ARG A 330 4.04 5.94 0.56
C ARG A 330 4.86 4.80 1.16
N ILE A 331 5.98 5.11 1.80
CA ILE A 331 6.85 4.14 2.47
C ILE A 331 6.83 4.51 3.96
N GLY A 332 6.31 3.62 4.80
CA GLY A 332 6.00 3.93 6.20
C GLY A 332 5.24 5.24 6.40
N GLU A 333 5.83 6.15 7.17
CA GLU A 333 5.24 7.45 7.55
C GLU A 333 5.69 8.62 6.66
N ASP A 334 6.50 8.36 5.62
CA ASP A 334 6.99 9.40 4.72
C ASP A 334 5.86 9.99 3.85
N PRO A 335 6.00 11.25 3.36
CA PRO A 335 5.01 11.82 2.46
C PRO A 335 4.97 11.07 1.11
N PRO A 336 3.78 10.86 0.52
CA PRO A 336 3.66 10.11 -0.72
C PRO A 336 4.30 10.82 -1.91
N PHE A 337 4.91 10.05 -2.83
CA PHE A 337 5.47 10.53 -4.10
C PHE A 337 4.74 9.95 -5.31
N GLU A 338 4.68 10.70 -6.41
CA GLU A 338 3.94 10.30 -7.63
C GLU A 338 4.72 9.25 -8.43
N LEU A 339 4.08 8.10 -8.69
CA LEU A 339 4.56 7.04 -9.58
C LEU A 339 4.12 7.30 -11.03
N GLY A 340 2.90 7.80 -11.20
CA GLY A 340 2.35 8.07 -12.51
C GLY A 340 0.92 8.61 -12.47
N ARG A 341 0.43 9.03 -13.65
CA ARG A 341 -0.93 9.58 -13.78
C ARG A 341 -1.58 9.14 -15.07
N VAL A 342 -2.89 8.94 -15.01
CA VAL A 342 -3.67 8.63 -16.19
C VAL A 342 -3.93 9.91 -16.99
N PRO A 343 -3.47 10.00 -18.25
CA PRO A 343 -3.61 11.21 -19.05
C PRO A 343 -5.08 11.49 -19.41
N VAL A 344 -5.36 12.77 -19.66
CA VAL A 344 -6.67 13.26 -20.10
C VAL A 344 -7.02 12.61 -21.44
N SER A 345 -8.25 12.15 -21.58
CA SER A 345 -8.78 11.57 -22.81
C SER A 345 -9.84 12.47 -23.44
N SER A 346 -9.97 12.40 -24.77
CA SER A 346 -11.08 12.99 -25.51
C SER A 346 -12.34 12.11 -25.52
N SER A 347 -12.24 10.86 -25.05
CA SER A 347 -13.33 9.90 -24.94
C SER A 347 -13.48 9.36 -23.52
N ALA A 348 -14.70 8.99 -23.14
CA ALA A 348 -14.99 8.33 -21.87
C ALA A 348 -14.91 6.78 -21.97
N ALA A 349 -14.16 6.27 -22.96
CA ALA A 349 -13.93 4.85 -23.11
C ALA A 349 -13.01 4.33 -22.00
N CYS A 350 -13.18 3.06 -21.67
CA CYS A 350 -12.35 2.34 -20.74
C CYS A 350 -10.97 2.09 -21.36
N ARG A 351 -9.95 2.15 -20.53
CA ARG A 351 -8.55 2.05 -20.94
C ARG A 351 -7.80 1.21 -19.93
N ASP A 352 -7.04 0.25 -20.42
CA ASP A 352 -6.01 -0.40 -19.63
C ASP A 352 -4.94 0.62 -19.25
N VAL A 353 -4.58 0.60 -17.98
CA VAL A 353 -3.54 1.43 -17.39
C VAL A 353 -2.54 0.50 -16.74
N GLU A 354 -1.27 0.69 -17.08
CA GLU A 354 -0.15 0.02 -16.43
C GLU A 354 0.78 1.08 -15.84
N ILE A 355 1.23 0.85 -14.61
CA ILE A 355 2.22 1.68 -13.90
C ILE A 355 3.37 0.77 -13.51
N ASP A 356 4.58 1.14 -13.94
CA ASP A 356 5.82 0.48 -13.54
C ASP A 356 6.10 0.76 -12.05
N LEU A 357 6.24 -0.30 -11.27
CA LEU A 357 6.54 -0.24 -9.84
C LEU A 357 7.98 -0.66 -9.54
N SER A 358 8.84 -0.81 -10.55
CA SER A 358 10.24 -1.23 -10.37
C SER A 358 11.04 -0.31 -9.44
N VAL A 359 10.63 0.96 -9.29
CA VAL A 359 11.22 1.90 -8.32
C VAL A 359 11.01 1.49 -6.86
N LEU A 360 10.05 0.59 -6.59
CA LEU A 360 9.69 0.12 -5.26
C LEU A 360 10.37 -1.21 -4.90
N VAL A 361 11.02 -1.87 -5.85
CA VAL A 361 11.74 -3.14 -5.64
C VAL A 361 12.80 -2.99 -4.55
N GLY A 362 12.82 -3.93 -3.61
CA GLY A 362 13.71 -3.94 -2.46
C GLY A 362 13.27 -3.09 -1.27
N LEU A 363 12.03 -2.56 -1.29
CA LEU A 363 11.45 -1.79 -0.19
C LEU A 363 10.36 -2.58 0.54
N ASP A 364 10.24 -2.35 1.85
CA ASP A 364 9.16 -2.84 2.71
C ASP A 364 8.19 -1.71 3.09
N ASP A 365 7.07 -2.08 3.73
CA ASP A 365 6.08 -1.15 4.27
C ASP A 365 5.54 -0.11 3.26
N VAL A 366 5.35 -0.56 2.02
CA VAL A 366 4.91 0.27 0.89
C VAL A 366 3.39 0.27 0.79
N ARG A 367 2.78 1.46 0.63
CA ARG A 367 1.35 1.62 0.36
C ARG A 367 1.15 2.35 -0.95
N ILE A 368 0.30 1.78 -1.82
CA ILE A 368 -0.09 2.44 -3.06
C ILE A 368 -1.31 3.29 -2.78
N ARG A 369 -1.15 4.60 -2.98
CA ARG A 369 -2.22 5.59 -2.83
C ARG A 369 -2.73 6.02 -4.20
N ILE A 370 -4.02 5.86 -4.43
CA ILE A 370 -4.70 6.27 -5.64
C ILE A 370 -5.56 7.49 -5.34
N ARG A 371 -5.23 8.61 -5.94
CA ARG A 371 -5.89 9.89 -5.74
C ARG A 371 -6.64 10.32 -6.99
N SER A 372 -7.84 10.89 -6.81
CA SER A 372 -8.56 11.52 -7.91
C SER A 372 -7.73 12.62 -8.58
N GLY A 373 -7.64 12.59 -9.92
CA GLY A 373 -7.00 13.65 -10.70
C GLY A 373 -7.80 14.95 -10.76
N SER A 374 -9.06 14.95 -10.32
CA SER A 374 -9.94 16.12 -10.34
C SER A 374 -10.68 16.30 -9.02
N SER A 375 -10.71 17.52 -8.50
CA SER A 375 -11.50 17.89 -7.30
C SER A 375 -12.94 18.29 -7.64
N ILE A 376 -13.27 18.45 -8.92
CA ILE A 376 -14.57 18.95 -9.38
C ILE A 376 -15.36 17.96 -10.23
N ALA A 377 -14.68 17.03 -10.90
CA ALA A 377 -15.34 16.04 -11.75
C ALA A 377 -15.58 14.75 -10.97
N ASP A 378 -16.83 14.29 -10.96
CA ASP A 378 -17.28 13.09 -10.26
C ASP A 378 -17.72 12.02 -11.27
N ALA A 379 -16.77 11.30 -11.87
CA ALA A 379 -17.10 10.22 -12.81
C ALA A 379 -15.97 9.24 -13.09
N THR A 380 -14.77 9.49 -12.57
CA THR A 380 -13.64 8.60 -12.80
C THR A 380 -13.89 7.27 -12.08
N ARG A 381 -13.83 6.19 -12.84
CA ARG A 381 -13.95 4.82 -12.36
C ARG A 381 -12.64 4.08 -12.59
N LEU A 382 -12.29 3.25 -11.63
CA LEU A 382 -11.16 2.32 -11.68
C LEU A 382 -11.69 0.93 -11.35
N ASP A 383 -11.29 -0.05 -12.15
CA ASP A 383 -11.68 -1.44 -12.04
C ASP A 383 -10.49 -2.37 -12.24
N ASP A 384 -10.63 -3.65 -11.92
CA ASP A 384 -9.60 -4.70 -12.11
C ASP A 384 -8.22 -4.28 -11.58
N LEU A 385 -8.16 -3.79 -10.33
CA LEU A 385 -6.91 -3.36 -9.72
C LEU A 385 -6.05 -4.59 -9.38
N ILE A 386 -4.89 -4.67 -10.01
CA ILE A 386 -3.92 -5.74 -9.85
C ILE A 386 -2.56 -5.12 -9.58
N ILE A 387 -1.91 -5.50 -8.50
CA ILE A 387 -0.52 -5.20 -8.16
C ILE A 387 0.19 -6.55 -8.09
N GLU A 388 0.99 -6.83 -9.11
CA GLU A 388 1.72 -8.08 -9.28
C GLU A 388 3.18 -7.83 -8.94
N LEU A 389 3.72 -8.66 -8.05
CA LEU A 389 5.15 -8.85 -7.86
C LEU A 389 5.56 -10.07 -8.67
N ASP A 390 6.66 -9.94 -9.40
CA ASP A 390 7.20 -10.98 -10.28
C ASP A 390 6.14 -11.63 -11.19
N PRO A 391 5.37 -10.82 -11.96
CA PRO A 391 4.36 -11.37 -12.87
C PRO A 391 4.99 -12.40 -13.81
N VAL A 392 4.27 -13.49 -14.05
CA VAL A 392 4.69 -14.49 -15.04
C VAL A 392 4.82 -13.79 -16.39
N HIS A 393 5.99 -13.93 -17.00
CA HIS A 393 6.33 -13.32 -18.27
C HIS A 393 6.96 -14.35 -19.21
N GLY A 394 6.93 -14.05 -20.51
CA GLY A 394 7.62 -14.85 -21.51
C GLY A 394 9.15 -14.60 -21.53
N PRO A 395 9.93 -15.38 -22.29
CA PRO A 395 11.39 -15.23 -22.37
C PRO A 395 11.85 -13.89 -22.97
N CYS A 396 10.94 -13.16 -23.62
CA CYS A 396 11.19 -11.90 -24.31
C CYS A 396 10.83 -10.65 -23.50
N GLU A 397 10.44 -10.83 -22.24
CA GLU A 397 10.05 -9.78 -21.32
C GLU A 397 10.97 -9.84 -20.10
N THR A 398 11.39 -8.70 -19.58
CA THR A 398 12.15 -8.62 -18.34
C THR A 398 11.23 -8.79 -17.13
N GLY A 399 11.77 -9.30 -16.03
CA GLY A 399 11.00 -9.56 -14.82
C GLY A 399 11.72 -10.43 -13.80
N GLY A 400 10.93 -11.21 -13.05
CA GLY A 400 11.46 -12.23 -12.18
C GLY A 400 12.00 -13.44 -12.92
N VAL A 401 12.41 -14.48 -12.20
CA VAL A 401 12.99 -15.65 -12.86
C VAL A 401 11.96 -16.28 -13.82
N LEU A 402 12.37 -16.57 -15.05
CA LEU A 402 11.47 -17.09 -16.10
C LEU A 402 10.83 -18.44 -15.75
N ILE A 403 9.52 -18.49 -15.55
CA ILE A 403 8.80 -19.74 -15.25
C ILE A 403 8.11 -20.33 -16.49
N ASP A 404 7.62 -19.50 -17.42
CA ASP A 404 6.70 -19.90 -18.50
C ASP A 404 7.36 -20.54 -19.74
N ASP A 405 8.68 -20.78 -19.70
CA ASP A 405 9.37 -21.59 -20.70
C ASP A 405 10.57 -22.32 -20.06
N PRO A 406 10.37 -23.54 -19.53
CA PRO A 406 11.43 -24.25 -18.82
C PRO A 406 12.58 -24.66 -19.73
N GLY A 407 12.36 -24.79 -21.05
CA GLY A 407 13.40 -25.14 -22.01
C GLY A 407 14.35 -23.97 -22.27
N ILE A 408 13.77 -22.79 -22.52
CA ILE A 408 14.56 -21.56 -22.64
C ILE A 408 15.25 -21.24 -21.31
N ARG A 409 14.53 -21.33 -20.19
CA ARG A 409 15.13 -21.12 -18.86
C ARG A 409 16.34 -22.04 -18.64
N GLU A 410 16.20 -23.36 -18.84
CA GLU A 410 17.31 -24.30 -18.59
C GLU A 410 18.56 -23.98 -19.41
N CYS A 411 18.37 -23.55 -20.66
CA CYS A 411 19.48 -23.10 -21.51
C CYS A 411 20.12 -21.81 -20.98
N VAL A 412 19.31 -20.79 -20.67
CA VAL A 412 19.81 -19.50 -20.18
C VAL A 412 20.53 -19.67 -18.85
N CYS A 413 20.01 -20.48 -17.91
CA CYS A 413 20.69 -20.83 -16.66
C CYS A 413 22.05 -21.48 -16.89
N GLY A 414 22.19 -22.26 -17.97
CA GLY A 414 23.45 -22.90 -18.34
C GLY A 414 24.51 -21.92 -18.84
N VAL A 415 24.10 -20.72 -19.27
CA VAL A 415 24.98 -19.64 -19.70
C VAL A 415 25.28 -18.69 -18.54
N ASP A 416 24.24 -18.25 -17.82
CA ASP A 416 24.34 -17.34 -16.68
C ASP A 416 23.41 -17.77 -15.53
N ASP A 417 24.01 -18.08 -14.37
CA ASP A 417 23.29 -18.50 -13.16
C ASP A 417 22.50 -17.34 -12.52
N TYR A 418 22.90 -16.09 -12.78
CA TYR A 418 22.21 -14.90 -12.29
C TYR A 418 20.76 -14.84 -12.81
N CYS A 419 20.54 -15.21 -14.09
CA CYS A 419 19.23 -15.25 -14.73
C CYS A 419 18.23 -16.22 -14.07
N CYS A 420 18.71 -17.11 -13.21
CA CYS A 420 17.91 -18.18 -12.61
C CYS A 420 17.80 -18.11 -11.10
N THR A 421 18.62 -17.27 -10.47
CA THR A 421 18.67 -17.13 -9.01
C THR A 421 18.27 -15.74 -8.55
N GLN A 422 18.42 -14.73 -9.42
CA GLN A 422 18.17 -13.34 -9.07
C GLN A 422 17.00 -12.77 -9.87
N THR A 423 17.20 -12.44 -11.16
CA THR A 423 16.21 -11.70 -11.97
C THR A 423 16.33 -12.09 -13.44
N TRP A 424 15.31 -11.83 -14.25
CA TRP A 424 15.36 -11.93 -15.70
C TRP A 424 15.46 -10.53 -16.32
N ASP A 425 16.68 -10.05 -16.54
CA ASP A 425 16.94 -8.73 -17.09
C ASP A 425 17.18 -8.75 -18.61
N GLU A 426 17.58 -7.61 -19.19
CA GLU A 426 17.84 -7.47 -20.62
C GLU A 426 18.96 -8.39 -21.12
N LEU A 427 19.92 -8.71 -20.26
CA LEU A 427 20.97 -9.67 -20.58
C LEU A 427 20.38 -11.07 -20.69
N CYS A 428 19.48 -11.46 -19.78
CA CYS A 428 18.78 -12.74 -19.83
C CYS A 428 17.91 -12.88 -21.08
N VAL A 429 17.16 -11.84 -21.47
CA VAL A 429 16.38 -11.80 -22.72
C VAL A 429 17.31 -11.92 -23.95
N THR A 430 18.46 -11.26 -23.92
CA THR A 430 19.44 -11.32 -25.02
C THR A 430 20.05 -12.73 -25.16
N ILE A 431 20.43 -13.37 -24.04
CA ILE A 431 20.89 -14.76 -24.03
C ILE A 431 19.78 -15.69 -24.54
N ALA A 432 18.55 -15.50 -24.08
CA ALA A 432 17.39 -16.27 -24.50
C ALA A 432 17.21 -16.23 -26.02
N THR A 433 17.31 -15.03 -26.60
CA THR A 433 17.14 -14.79 -28.04
C THR A 433 18.30 -15.40 -28.84
N LEU A 434 19.54 -15.11 -28.47
CA LEU A 434 20.71 -15.41 -29.32
C LEU A 434 21.27 -16.82 -29.14
N LEU A 435 21.23 -17.34 -27.91
CA LEU A 435 21.89 -18.60 -27.57
C LEU A 435 20.90 -19.73 -27.32
N CYS A 436 19.69 -19.39 -26.91
CA CYS A 436 18.68 -20.38 -26.51
C CYS A 436 17.49 -20.49 -27.48
N GLY A 437 17.42 -19.64 -28.51
CA GLY A 437 16.43 -19.76 -29.58
C GLY A 437 15.03 -19.27 -29.22
N ALA A 438 14.91 -18.34 -28.27
CA ALA A 438 13.67 -17.61 -28.04
C ALA A 438 13.37 -16.70 -29.24
N ASP A 439 12.11 -16.70 -29.69
CA ASP A 439 11.65 -15.93 -30.86
C ASP A 439 11.20 -14.52 -30.44
N CYS A 440 12.16 -13.69 -30.02
CA CYS A 440 11.90 -12.32 -29.58
C CYS A 440 11.92 -11.36 -30.77
N GLU A 441 10.90 -10.50 -30.87
CA GLU A 441 10.70 -9.59 -32.01
C GLU A 441 11.87 -8.60 -32.20
N SER A 442 12.59 -8.30 -31.11
CA SER A 442 13.83 -7.52 -31.11
C SER A 442 14.68 -7.84 -29.88
N ILE A 443 16.00 -7.67 -29.98
CA ILE A 443 16.90 -7.75 -28.82
C ILE A 443 16.80 -6.42 -28.06
N PRO A 444 16.48 -6.40 -26.75
CA PRO A 444 16.23 -5.15 -26.03
C PRO A 444 17.40 -4.16 -25.98
N THR A 445 18.64 -4.65 -26.05
CA THR A 445 19.85 -3.81 -26.11
C THR A 445 20.03 -3.13 -27.48
N CYS A 446 19.21 -3.46 -28.48
CA CYS A 446 19.26 -2.88 -29.81
C CYS A 446 18.24 -1.74 -29.94
N GLY A 447 18.65 -0.62 -30.52
CA GLY A 447 17.84 0.60 -30.64
C GLY A 447 18.00 1.60 -29.50
N THR A 448 18.92 1.35 -28.56
CA THR A 448 18.99 2.09 -27.30
C THR A 448 20.19 3.04 -27.18
N ASP A 449 21.31 2.80 -27.88
CA ASP A 449 22.54 3.57 -27.66
C ASP A 449 23.48 3.56 -28.87
N GLY A 450 24.18 4.67 -29.13
CA GLY A 450 25.32 4.78 -30.07
C GLY A 450 25.06 4.51 -31.57
N SER A 451 25.87 5.13 -32.45
CA SER A 451 25.78 4.83 -33.88
C SER A 451 26.38 3.48 -34.21
N CYS A 452 25.69 2.67 -35.00
CA CYS A 452 26.15 1.37 -35.48
C CYS A 452 27.48 1.44 -36.26
N ALA A 453 27.80 2.62 -36.81
CA ALA A 453 29.02 2.87 -37.56
C ALA A 453 30.22 3.31 -36.69
N SER A 454 30.04 3.44 -35.37
CA SER A 454 31.07 3.98 -34.47
C SER A 454 31.31 3.10 -33.25
N VAL A 455 32.55 3.00 -32.80
CA VAL A 455 32.91 2.22 -31.59
C VAL A 455 32.44 2.95 -30.34
N HIS A 456 31.82 2.23 -29.41
CA HIS A 456 31.45 2.75 -28.10
C HIS A 456 31.54 1.69 -26.99
N GLU A 457 31.50 2.15 -25.74
CA GLU A 457 31.69 1.27 -24.57
C GLU A 457 30.43 0.44 -24.24
N GLY A 458 29.24 0.90 -24.63
CA GLY A 458 27.97 0.19 -24.42
C GLY A 458 27.70 -0.91 -25.46
N PRO A 459 26.88 -1.93 -25.14
CA PRO A 459 26.41 -2.93 -26.10
C PRO A 459 25.30 -2.38 -27.02
N GLY A 460 25.12 -3.05 -28.16
CA GLY A 460 24.08 -2.73 -29.14
C GLY A 460 24.39 -1.48 -29.97
N CYS A 461 23.45 -1.06 -30.82
CA CYS A 461 23.53 0.21 -31.54
C CYS A 461 22.12 0.78 -31.82
N GLU A 462 22.02 2.03 -32.26
CA GLU A 462 20.76 2.77 -32.47
C GLU A 462 19.81 2.19 -33.53
N ASP A 463 20.33 1.47 -34.53
CA ASP A 463 19.50 0.78 -35.51
C ASP A 463 19.21 -0.63 -35.01
N ALA A 464 17.96 -0.84 -34.56
CA ALA A 464 17.53 -2.11 -33.99
C ALA A 464 17.65 -3.29 -34.97
N GLY A 465 17.38 -3.07 -36.26
CA GLY A 465 17.46 -4.10 -37.29
C GLY A 465 18.91 -4.47 -37.60
N CYS A 466 19.76 -3.45 -37.75
CA CYS A 466 21.19 -3.64 -37.95
C CYS A 466 21.83 -4.35 -36.76
N CYS A 467 21.60 -3.82 -35.56
CA CYS A 467 22.08 -4.38 -34.32
C CYS A 467 21.68 -5.85 -34.19
N THR A 468 20.39 -6.18 -34.36
CA THR A 468 19.91 -7.57 -34.26
C THR A 468 20.65 -8.51 -35.20
N ALA A 469 20.94 -8.07 -36.43
CA ALA A 469 21.63 -8.88 -37.42
C ALA A 469 23.13 -9.08 -37.09
N VAL A 470 23.81 -8.04 -36.58
CA VAL A 470 25.20 -8.14 -36.09
C VAL A 470 25.29 -9.04 -34.87
N CYS A 471 24.38 -8.89 -33.93
CA CYS A 471 24.29 -9.68 -32.70
C CYS A 471 24.02 -11.17 -32.96
N GLY A 472 23.23 -11.48 -34.00
CA GLY A 472 23.05 -12.86 -34.48
C GLY A 472 24.32 -13.49 -35.04
N SER A 473 25.31 -12.68 -35.43
CA SER A 473 26.63 -13.15 -35.91
C SER A 473 27.66 -13.21 -34.78
N ASP A 474 27.72 -12.18 -33.94
CA ASP A 474 28.61 -12.10 -32.77
C ASP A 474 27.87 -11.56 -31.53
N PRO A 475 27.51 -12.45 -30.57
CA PRO A 475 26.84 -12.05 -29.33
C PRO A 475 27.65 -11.09 -28.46
N TYR A 476 28.96 -10.96 -28.65
CA TYR A 476 29.76 -9.97 -27.93
C TYR A 476 29.23 -8.54 -28.12
N CYS A 477 28.71 -8.24 -29.31
CA CYS A 477 28.23 -6.91 -29.69
C CYS A 477 27.00 -6.44 -28.91
N CYS A 478 26.17 -7.35 -28.40
CA CYS A 478 25.01 -7.06 -27.56
C CYS A 478 25.20 -7.42 -26.08
N LEU A 479 26.21 -8.21 -25.72
CA LEU A 479 26.42 -8.65 -24.34
C LEU A 479 27.52 -7.87 -23.62
N VAL A 480 28.46 -7.29 -24.37
CA VAL A 480 29.66 -6.69 -23.77
C VAL A 480 29.87 -5.26 -24.24
N ALA A 481 30.11 -5.04 -25.53
CA ALA A 481 30.40 -3.73 -26.07
C ALA A 481 30.28 -3.71 -27.60
N TRP A 482 29.96 -2.53 -28.15
CA TRP A 482 30.01 -2.28 -29.57
C TRP A 482 31.41 -1.83 -30.01
N ASP A 483 32.30 -2.79 -30.21
CA ASP A 483 33.71 -2.54 -30.54
C ASP A 483 33.99 -2.42 -32.05
N GLN A 484 35.27 -2.32 -32.43
CA GLN A 484 35.66 -2.19 -33.84
C GLN A 484 35.26 -3.40 -34.69
N ALA A 485 35.15 -4.60 -34.11
CA ALA A 485 34.68 -5.78 -34.82
C ALA A 485 33.17 -5.72 -35.04
N CYS A 486 32.41 -5.18 -34.07
CA CYS A 486 30.98 -4.93 -34.22
C CYS A 486 30.69 -3.92 -35.33
N VAL A 487 31.42 -2.79 -35.35
CA VAL A 487 31.32 -1.78 -36.42
C VAL A 487 31.67 -2.36 -37.79
N ALA A 488 32.75 -3.16 -37.88
CA ALA A 488 33.14 -3.80 -39.13
C ALA A 488 32.08 -4.78 -39.62
N SER A 489 31.45 -5.52 -38.71
CA SER A 489 30.36 -6.45 -39.02
C SER A 489 29.10 -5.71 -39.44
N ALA A 490 28.76 -4.61 -38.77
CA ALA A 490 27.63 -3.74 -39.11
C ALA A 490 27.76 -3.18 -40.54
N GLY A 491 28.98 -2.75 -40.92
CA GLY A 491 29.28 -2.31 -42.28
C GLY A 491 28.99 -3.36 -43.35
N VAL A 492 29.11 -4.65 -43.02
CA VAL A 492 28.87 -5.77 -43.95
C VAL A 492 27.41 -6.25 -43.91
N VAL A 493 26.82 -6.31 -42.71
CA VAL A 493 25.51 -6.94 -42.48
C VAL A 493 24.37 -5.98 -42.77
N CYS A 494 24.53 -4.72 -42.37
CA CYS A 494 23.48 -3.74 -42.42
C CYS A 494 23.60 -2.82 -43.63
N GLY A 495 24.76 -2.84 -44.28
CA GLY A 495 25.23 -1.71 -45.07
C GLY A 495 25.36 -0.51 -44.13
N GLY A 496 26.57 -0.24 -43.65
CA GLY A 496 26.89 1.17 -43.36
C GLY A 496 26.51 2.00 -44.58
N PRO A 497 26.15 3.29 -44.43
CA PRO A 497 25.61 4.06 -45.55
C PRO A 497 26.48 3.86 -46.79
N ASP A 498 25.88 3.23 -47.80
CA ASP A 498 26.60 2.62 -48.90
C ASP A 498 27.14 3.74 -49.79
N PRO A 499 28.46 3.91 -49.92
CA PRO A 499 29.01 4.93 -50.79
C PRO A 499 28.70 4.67 -52.28
N ASP A 500 28.21 3.48 -52.65
CA ASP A 500 27.57 3.18 -53.93
C ASP A 500 26.12 3.69 -53.93
N LEU A 501 25.99 5.00 -54.13
CA LEU A 501 24.74 5.73 -54.04
C LEU A 501 23.80 5.45 -55.22
N ASP A 502 24.31 4.92 -56.34
CA ASP A 502 23.50 4.53 -57.50
C ASP A 502 23.26 3.01 -57.63
N GLY A 503 23.93 2.21 -56.79
CA GLY A 503 23.74 0.77 -56.65
C GLY A 503 24.29 -0.02 -57.84
N ASP A 504 25.28 0.51 -58.56
CA ASP A 504 25.88 -0.14 -59.73
C ASP A 504 27.02 -1.12 -59.40
N GLY A 505 27.34 -1.25 -58.11
CA GLY A 505 28.39 -2.09 -57.56
C GLY A 505 29.77 -1.43 -57.60
N SER A 506 29.88 -0.12 -57.80
CA SER A 506 31.16 0.58 -57.91
C SER A 506 31.10 2.05 -57.44
N VAL A 507 31.78 2.35 -56.33
CA VAL A 507 31.91 3.73 -55.84
C VAL A 507 32.77 4.58 -56.79
N GLY A 508 32.15 5.52 -57.49
CA GLY A 508 32.80 6.31 -58.52
C GLY A 508 32.16 7.67 -58.81
N GLY A 509 32.34 8.10 -60.06
CA GLY A 509 31.94 9.45 -60.49
C GLY A 509 30.43 9.68 -60.49
N SER A 510 29.64 8.61 -60.61
CA SER A 510 28.18 8.66 -60.56
C SER A 510 27.70 8.92 -59.14
N ASP A 511 28.26 8.20 -58.16
CA ASP A 511 27.96 8.35 -56.73
C ASP A 511 28.38 9.72 -56.22
N LEU A 512 29.59 10.16 -56.57
CA LEU A 512 30.03 11.52 -56.29
C LEU A 512 29.06 12.56 -56.86
N GLY A 513 28.49 12.30 -58.03
CA GLY A 513 27.49 13.15 -58.64
C GLY A 513 26.21 13.24 -57.82
N LEU A 514 25.76 12.12 -57.23
CA LEU A 514 24.59 12.06 -56.36
C LEU A 514 24.85 12.77 -55.02
N LEU A 515 25.98 12.52 -54.37
CA LEU A 515 26.36 13.17 -53.12
C LEU A 515 26.46 14.69 -53.28
N LEU A 516 27.11 15.16 -54.37
CA LEU A 516 27.20 16.59 -54.67
C LEU A 516 25.85 17.21 -55.05
N ALA A 517 24.90 16.44 -55.61
CA ALA A 517 23.56 16.93 -55.89
C ALA A 517 22.76 17.22 -54.62
N GLY A 518 23.03 16.49 -53.54
CA GLY A 518 22.46 16.68 -52.21
C GLY A 518 23.23 17.63 -51.29
N TRP A 519 24.29 18.28 -51.76
CA TRP A 519 25.20 19.05 -50.89
C TRP A 519 24.49 20.13 -50.06
N GLY A 520 24.69 20.09 -48.74
CA GLY A 520 24.08 20.99 -47.75
C GLY A 520 22.61 20.68 -47.45
N SER A 521 22.10 19.53 -47.88
CA SER A 521 20.78 19.03 -47.51
C SER A 521 20.84 18.19 -46.22
N ILE A 522 19.67 17.77 -45.75
CA ILE A 522 19.50 16.85 -44.61
C ILE A 522 19.02 15.48 -45.09
N ASP A 523 19.34 15.12 -46.34
CA ASP A 523 18.89 13.87 -46.95
C ASP A 523 19.62 12.69 -46.29
N PRO A 524 18.93 11.83 -45.53
CA PRO A 524 19.55 10.75 -44.78
C PRO A 524 20.16 9.67 -45.67
N LEU A 525 19.83 9.63 -46.97
CA LEU A 525 20.42 8.68 -47.92
C LEU A 525 21.77 9.14 -48.45
N LEU A 526 22.11 10.43 -48.30
CA LEU A 526 23.37 11.01 -48.77
C LEU A 526 24.27 11.46 -47.61
N ASP A 527 23.76 11.40 -46.38
CA ASP A 527 24.45 11.64 -45.11
C ASP A 527 25.13 10.34 -44.66
N LEU A 528 26.32 10.10 -45.22
CA LEU A 528 27.12 8.91 -45.00
C LEU A 528 27.81 8.89 -43.62
N ASP A 529 28.00 10.03 -42.96
CA ASP A 529 28.58 10.08 -41.62
C ASP A 529 27.55 10.32 -40.50
N GLY A 530 26.30 10.59 -40.86
CA GLY A 530 25.16 10.69 -39.95
C GLY A 530 25.16 11.97 -39.11
N ASP A 531 25.91 13.01 -39.51
CA ASP A 531 26.00 14.26 -38.76
C ASP A 531 24.78 15.19 -38.96
N GLY A 532 23.83 14.77 -39.81
CA GLY A 532 22.60 15.47 -40.12
C GLY A 532 22.73 16.45 -41.28
N VAL A 533 23.89 16.55 -41.96
CA VAL A 533 24.08 17.40 -43.13
C VAL A 533 25.03 16.80 -44.17
N VAL A 534 24.55 16.66 -45.41
CA VAL A 534 25.38 16.21 -46.53
C VAL A 534 26.49 17.22 -46.83
N GLY A 535 27.74 16.87 -46.56
CA GLY A 535 28.88 17.77 -46.61
C GLY A 535 30.24 17.09 -46.69
N GLY A 536 31.21 17.74 -46.03
CA GLY A 536 32.62 17.40 -46.19
C GLY A 536 33.02 16.05 -45.59
N GLY A 537 32.32 15.62 -44.56
CA GLY A 537 32.57 14.33 -43.92
C GLY A 537 32.04 13.16 -44.76
N ASP A 538 30.84 13.29 -45.34
CA ASP A 538 30.28 12.30 -46.28
C ASP A 538 31.14 12.15 -47.54
N LEU A 539 31.61 13.28 -48.08
CA LEU A 539 32.55 13.25 -49.21
C LEU A 539 33.84 12.53 -48.84
N GLY A 540 34.30 12.68 -47.60
CA GLY A 540 35.46 11.96 -47.08
C GLY A 540 35.26 10.45 -47.10
N LEU A 541 34.08 9.99 -46.68
CA LEU A 541 33.71 8.57 -46.69
C LEU A 541 33.55 8.01 -48.10
N LEU A 542 32.88 8.75 -49.00
CA LEU A 542 32.73 8.34 -50.40
C LEU A 542 34.07 8.22 -51.12
N LEU A 543 34.97 9.19 -50.92
CA LEU A 543 36.31 9.14 -51.50
C LEU A 543 37.20 8.06 -50.88
N ALA A 544 36.98 7.70 -49.61
CA ALA A 544 37.70 6.62 -48.96
C ALA A 544 37.35 5.24 -49.54
N ALA A 545 36.10 5.08 -50.03
CA ALA A 545 35.61 3.87 -50.69
C ALA A 545 35.84 3.86 -52.22
N TRP A 546 36.50 4.88 -52.78
CA TRP A 546 36.63 5.08 -54.23
C TRP A 546 37.26 3.90 -54.98
N GLY A 547 36.55 3.38 -55.97
CA GLY A 547 37.00 2.26 -56.79
C GLY A 547 36.97 0.91 -56.09
N GLY A 548 36.24 0.79 -54.96
CA GLY A 548 35.95 -0.49 -54.32
C GLY A 548 35.28 -1.46 -55.29
N ALA A 549 35.89 -2.63 -55.44
CA ALA A 549 35.27 -3.82 -56.04
C ALA A 549 34.90 -4.76 -54.88
N ASP A 550 33.74 -5.42 -54.99
CA ASP A 550 33.23 -6.51 -54.14
C ASP A 550 34.32 -7.36 -53.45
N PRO A 551 34.14 -7.81 -52.19
CA PRO A 551 34.69 -9.09 -51.76
C PRO A 551 34.09 -10.30 -52.51
#